data_AF-A0A1G2D577-F1
#
_entry.id   AF-A0A1G2D577-F1
#
_cell.length_a   1.000
_cell.length_b   1.000
_cell.length_c   1.000
_cell.angle_alpha   90.00
_cell.angle_beta   90.00
_cell.angle_gamma   90.00
#
_symmetry.space_group_name_H-M   'P 1'
#
loop_
_entity.id
_entity.type
_entity.pdbx_description
1 polymer ?
#
loop_
_entity_poly.entity_id
_entity_poly.type
_entity_poly.pdbx_seq_one_letter_code
_entity_poly.pdbx_strand_id
1 'polypeptide(L)'
;MMTTQAGVRTNIMKTGAGASTDLVVRSPIKAATRFCRRATAEEIENASFERENSVGVLSRIDQLQSALFPVERGLLPMIRSKRTEVAKRVRQFESLNKLSQYAVFSLESLKWRDRQGLPRLAVFSLESPDFELAVVGHRDSWSGNRRWKQVVNPKLPEGMMACYKDVLGKLSEMAKRTKKTTRLRAQFGALIPPVIKEKIVQVRDEFKEIFIVAEAPRWDLKQTAIPRPDKDPLVIGYDGVNYWLIAAFDSTPLEEYIAAAHRDSAQKHKPKLITQGE
;
A
#
# COMPACT_ATOMS: atom_id res chain seq x y z
N MET A 1 17.92 36.07 13.50
CA MET A 1 18.26 34.83 12.76
C MET A 1 17.05 34.42 11.94
N MET A 2 17.11 34.57 10.61
CA MET A 2 16.01 34.20 9.71
C MET A 2 16.10 32.71 9.43
N THR A 3 15.21 31.90 10.02
CA THR A 3 15.02 30.50 9.65
C THR A 3 14.24 30.43 8.34
N THR A 4 14.96 30.23 7.23
CA THR A 4 14.39 29.89 5.93
C THR A 4 13.71 28.53 6.04
N GLN A 5 12.37 28.51 6.13
CA GLN A 5 11.63 27.26 5.99
C GLN A 5 11.73 26.82 4.53
N ALA A 6 12.64 25.90 4.24
CA ALA A 6 12.58 25.06 3.05
C ALA A 6 11.33 24.18 3.18
N GLY A 7 10.17 24.74 2.81
CA GLY A 7 8.99 23.96 2.52
C GLY A 7 9.35 23.09 1.32
N VAL A 8 9.49 21.79 1.55
CA VAL A 8 9.50 20.78 0.49
C VAL A 8 8.23 21.03 -0.31
N ARG A 9 8.35 21.77 -1.42
CA ARG A 9 7.27 21.98 -2.36
C ARG A 9 6.99 20.62 -2.95
N THR A 10 6.03 19.89 -2.39
CA THR A 10 5.31 18.88 -3.13
C THR A 10 4.67 19.61 -4.30
N ASN A 11 5.37 19.61 -5.43
CA ASN A 11 4.83 20.04 -6.71
C ASN A 11 3.67 19.09 -7.02
N ILE A 12 2.49 19.40 -6.48
CA ILE A 12 1.24 18.79 -6.88
C ILE A 12 0.97 19.39 -8.25
N MET A 13 1.57 18.79 -9.28
CA MET A 13 1.29 19.13 -10.66
C MET A 13 -0.21 18.97 -10.89
N LYS A 14 -0.88 20.05 -11.29
CA LYS A 14 -2.21 20.02 -11.89
C LYS A 14 -2.10 19.31 -13.24
N THR A 15 -2.01 17.98 -13.24
CA THR A 15 -2.11 17.17 -14.45
C THR A 15 -3.53 17.32 -15.01
N GLY A 16 -3.66 17.56 -16.32
CA GLY A 16 -4.93 17.82 -17.01
C GLY A 16 -6.05 16.87 -16.57
N ALA A 17 -7.06 17.43 -15.90
CA ALA A 17 -8.07 16.67 -15.16
C ALA A 17 -8.98 15.77 -16.02
N GLY A 18 -9.06 16.00 -17.34
CA GLY A 18 -9.99 15.30 -18.23
C GLY A 18 -9.51 13.94 -18.76
N ALA A 19 -8.23 13.77 -19.07
CA ALA A 19 -7.73 12.52 -19.66
C ALA A 19 -7.43 11.43 -18.59
N SER A 20 -7.26 11.84 -17.34
CA SER A 20 -6.93 10.96 -16.22
C SER A 20 -8.14 10.15 -15.75
N THR A 21 -9.34 10.74 -15.77
CA THR A 21 -10.57 10.11 -15.26
C THR A 21 -10.99 8.90 -16.10
N ASP A 22 -10.91 8.97 -17.43
CA ASP A 22 -11.29 7.86 -18.31
C ASP A 22 -10.38 6.63 -18.14
N LEU A 23 -9.07 6.85 -17.97
CA LEU A 23 -8.14 5.75 -17.71
C LEU A 23 -8.39 5.12 -16.35
N VAL A 24 -8.63 5.94 -15.32
CA VAL A 24 -8.99 5.45 -13.99
C VAL A 24 -10.25 4.61 -14.06
N VAL A 25 -11.23 4.96 -14.90
CA VAL A 25 -12.47 4.18 -15.07
C VAL A 25 -12.21 2.83 -15.75
N ARG A 26 -11.41 2.79 -16.82
CA ARG A 26 -11.17 1.56 -17.60
C ARG A 26 -10.20 0.59 -16.92
N SER A 27 -9.12 1.12 -16.37
CA SER A 27 -8.02 0.33 -15.81
C SER A 27 -7.31 1.06 -14.67
N PRO A 28 -7.92 1.09 -13.46
CA PRO A 28 -7.33 1.59 -12.22
C PRO A 28 -5.85 1.22 -12.04
N ILE A 29 -5.45 -0.03 -12.20
CA ILE A 29 -4.05 -0.40 -11.93
C ILE A 29 -3.07 0.26 -12.91
N LYS A 30 -3.36 0.22 -14.22
CA LYS A 30 -2.55 0.92 -15.22
C LYS A 30 -2.50 2.43 -14.94
N ALA A 31 -3.59 3.03 -14.49
CA ALA A 31 -3.58 4.41 -14.02
C ALA A 31 -2.65 4.58 -12.81
N ALA A 32 -2.78 3.76 -11.77
CA ALA A 32 -1.97 3.82 -10.55
C ALA A 32 -0.47 3.72 -10.84
N THR A 33 -0.10 2.84 -11.78
CA THR A 33 1.28 2.69 -12.24
C THR A 33 1.83 3.97 -12.87
N ARG A 34 1.01 4.76 -13.59
CA ARG A 34 1.42 6.06 -14.15
C ARG A 34 1.60 7.14 -13.08
N PHE A 35 0.94 7.01 -11.94
CA PHE A 35 1.17 7.89 -10.79
C PHE A 35 2.42 7.48 -9.98
N CYS A 36 3.03 6.35 -10.30
CA CYS A 36 4.30 5.97 -9.69
C CYS A 36 5.42 6.77 -10.33
N ARG A 37 6.30 7.35 -9.51
CA ARG A 37 7.41 8.18 -9.99
C ARG A 37 8.71 7.70 -9.37
N ARG A 38 9.73 7.49 -10.19
CA ARG A 38 11.09 7.28 -9.70
C ARG A 38 11.69 8.61 -9.28
N ALA A 39 12.47 8.59 -8.20
CA ALA A 39 13.24 9.75 -7.80
C ALA A 39 14.27 10.08 -8.89
N THR A 40 14.46 11.37 -9.15
CA THR A 40 15.53 11.82 -10.04
C THR A 40 16.88 11.78 -9.33
N ALA A 41 17.99 11.78 -10.09
CA ALA A 41 19.33 11.84 -9.49
C ALA A 41 19.50 13.08 -8.60
N GLU A 42 18.98 14.23 -9.05
CA GLU A 42 18.98 15.48 -8.28
C GLU A 42 18.18 15.34 -6.96
N GLU A 43 17.05 14.65 -6.96
CA GLU A 43 16.28 14.42 -5.73
C GLU A 43 17.00 13.51 -4.75
N ILE A 44 17.72 12.51 -5.24
CA ILE A 44 18.54 11.60 -4.43
C ILE A 44 19.75 12.35 -3.84
N GLU A 45 20.40 13.20 -4.63
CA GLU A 45 21.50 14.05 -4.16
C GLU A 45 21.02 15.04 -3.09
N ASN A 46 19.93 15.75 -3.37
CA ASN A 46 19.31 16.66 -2.42
C ASN A 46 18.88 15.94 -1.13
N ALA A 47 18.32 14.74 -1.23
CA ALA A 47 17.96 13.94 -0.07
C ALA A 47 19.19 13.52 0.75
N SER A 48 20.31 13.23 0.10
CA SER A 48 21.57 12.90 0.78
C SER A 48 22.07 14.11 1.59
N PHE A 49 22.06 15.30 1.00
CA PHE A 49 22.43 16.54 1.69
C PHE A 49 21.48 16.86 2.86
N GLU A 50 20.16 16.79 2.64
CA GLU A 50 19.15 17.06 3.66
C GLU A 50 19.18 16.03 4.81
N ARG A 51 19.56 14.78 4.52
CA ARG A 51 19.80 13.75 5.52
C ARG A 51 20.94 14.17 6.45
N GLU A 52 22.09 14.55 5.92
CA GLU A 52 23.26 14.94 6.72
C GLU A 52 22.94 16.12 7.63
N ASN A 53 22.26 17.14 7.08
CA ASN A 53 21.76 18.28 7.87
C ASN A 53 20.82 17.83 8.99
N SER A 54 19.87 16.96 8.68
CA SER A 54 18.90 16.44 9.66
C SER A 54 19.54 15.59 10.75
N VAL A 55 20.58 14.81 10.42
CA VAL A 55 21.39 14.06 11.40
C VAL A 55 22.13 15.01 12.34
N GLY A 56 22.71 16.09 11.82
CA GLY A 56 23.31 17.15 12.64
C GLY A 56 22.31 17.79 13.61
N VAL A 57 21.08 18.06 13.14
CA VAL A 57 20.00 18.57 13.99
C VAL A 57 19.60 17.57 15.08
N LEU A 58 19.48 16.27 14.76
CA LEU A 58 19.21 15.24 15.75
C LEU A 58 20.27 15.17 16.84
N SER A 59 21.56 15.22 16.45
CA SER A 59 22.66 15.23 17.42
C SER A 59 22.56 16.43 18.38
N ARG A 60 22.20 17.61 17.87
CA ARG A 60 22.01 18.80 18.72
C ARG A 60 20.80 18.66 19.65
N ILE A 61 19.71 18.08 19.17
CA ILE A 61 18.52 17.80 19.99
C ILE A 61 18.88 16.83 21.13
N ASP A 62 19.65 15.78 20.83
CA ASP A 62 20.08 14.79 21.83
C ASP A 62 21.03 15.42 22.87
N GLN A 63 21.95 16.29 22.45
CA GLN A 63 22.78 17.09 23.35
C GLN A 63 21.94 18.00 24.25
N LEU A 64 21.01 18.77 23.67
CA LEU A 64 20.10 19.63 24.43
C LEU A 64 19.32 18.83 25.46
N GLN A 65 18.75 17.68 25.08
CA GLN A 65 17.99 16.83 25.98
C GLN A 65 18.83 16.35 27.18
N SER A 66 20.12 16.05 26.97
CA SER A 66 21.04 15.62 28.03
C SER A 66 21.50 16.77 28.94
N ALA A 67 21.49 18.00 28.44
CA ALA A 67 21.97 19.19 29.14
C ALA A 67 20.88 19.97 29.91
N LEU A 68 19.61 19.53 29.85
CA LEU A 68 18.50 20.23 30.51
C LEU A 68 18.66 20.27 32.02
N PHE A 69 18.53 21.47 32.59
CA PHE A 69 18.41 21.65 34.03
C PHE A 69 17.04 21.14 34.54
N PRO A 70 16.89 20.80 35.83
CA PRO A 70 15.62 20.32 36.39
C PRO A 70 14.43 21.24 36.14
N VAL A 71 14.64 22.56 36.19
CA VAL A 71 13.60 23.57 35.92
C VAL A 71 13.13 23.58 34.45
N GLU A 72 13.94 23.07 33.52
CA GLU A 72 13.65 23.03 32.09
C GLU A 72 12.97 21.72 31.65
N ARG A 73 12.80 20.74 32.55
CA ARG A 73 12.21 19.43 32.22
C ARG A 73 10.78 19.53 31.67
N GLY A 74 10.07 20.62 31.92
CA GLY A 74 8.79 20.92 31.28
C GLY A 74 8.85 20.97 29.73
N LEU A 75 10.04 21.21 29.16
CA LEU A 75 10.27 21.25 27.71
C LEU A 75 10.47 19.86 27.07
N LEU A 76 10.66 18.80 27.87
CA LEU A 76 10.94 17.45 27.36
C LEU A 76 9.91 16.92 26.36
N PRO A 77 8.58 17.10 26.54
CA PRO A 77 7.60 16.63 25.55
C PRO A 77 7.78 17.29 24.18
N MET A 78 8.08 18.60 24.16
CA MET A 78 8.33 19.34 22.92
C MET A 78 9.62 18.86 22.23
N ILE A 79 10.70 18.69 23.00
CA ILE A 79 11.98 18.17 22.48
C ILE A 79 11.81 16.77 21.90
N ARG A 80 11.12 15.86 22.60
CA ARG A 80 10.84 14.49 22.11
C ARG A 80 9.98 14.49 20.86
N SER A 81 8.97 15.35 20.79
CA SER A 81 8.14 15.53 19.60
C SER A 81 9.01 15.96 18.41
N LYS A 82 9.85 17.00 18.61
CA LYS A 82 10.74 17.49 17.55
C LYS A 82 11.76 16.44 17.11
N ARG A 83 12.37 15.73 18.06
CA ARG A 83 13.27 14.59 17.79
C ARG A 83 12.60 13.56 16.90
N THR A 84 11.36 13.18 17.22
CA THR A 84 10.59 12.20 16.45
C THR A 84 10.31 12.69 15.03
N GLU A 85 9.99 13.98 14.86
CA GLU A 85 9.80 14.59 13.54
C GLU A 85 11.09 14.54 12.70
N VAL A 86 12.23 14.97 13.26
CA VAL A 86 13.50 14.99 12.52
C VAL A 86 14.00 13.57 12.25
N ALA A 87 13.85 12.64 13.20
CA ALA A 87 14.18 11.23 13.01
C ALA A 87 13.33 10.59 11.91
N LYS A 88 12.04 10.96 11.82
CA LYS A 88 11.19 10.54 10.71
C LYS A 88 11.75 11.06 9.39
N ARG A 89 12.12 12.35 9.29
CA ARG A 89 12.73 12.96 8.09
C ARG A 89 14.00 12.24 7.63
N VAL A 90 14.93 11.99 8.55
CA VAL A 90 16.17 11.24 8.27
C VAL A 90 15.85 9.90 7.63
N ARG A 91 14.91 9.13 8.20
CA ARG A 91 14.48 7.84 7.64
C ARG A 91 13.88 7.97 6.24
N GLN A 92 13.13 9.05 5.95
CA GLN A 92 12.56 9.25 4.61
C GLN A 92 13.65 9.48 3.57
N PHE A 93 14.68 10.27 3.90
CA PHE A 93 15.81 10.51 3.00
C PHE A 93 16.70 9.28 2.84
N GLU A 94 16.96 8.55 3.92
CA GLU A 94 17.67 7.27 3.88
C GLU A 94 16.96 6.26 2.99
N SER A 95 15.64 6.16 3.11
CA SER A 95 14.88 5.23 2.29
C SER A 95 14.83 5.66 0.83
N LEU A 96 14.78 6.97 0.54
CA LEU A 96 14.87 7.48 -0.83
C LEU A 96 16.20 7.10 -1.49
N ASN A 97 17.31 7.19 -0.78
CA ASN A 97 18.62 6.79 -1.28
C ASN A 97 18.71 5.28 -1.52
N LYS A 98 18.33 4.49 -0.50
CA LYS A 98 18.44 3.03 -0.53
C LYS A 98 17.52 2.38 -1.58
N LEU A 99 16.31 2.92 -1.74
CA LEU A 99 15.24 2.33 -2.55
C LEU A 99 14.99 3.08 -3.85
N SER A 100 15.93 3.93 -4.26
CA SER A 100 15.83 4.79 -5.45
C SER A 100 15.56 4.03 -6.76
N GLN A 101 15.94 2.74 -6.84
CA GLN A 101 15.60 1.88 -7.99
C GLN A 101 14.09 1.63 -8.16
N TYR A 102 13.31 1.77 -7.08
CA TYR A 102 11.86 1.57 -7.10
C TYR A 102 11.13 2.90 -7.32
N ALA A 103 9.97 2.82 -7.98
CA ALA A 103 9.11 4.00 -8.12
C ALA A 103 8.31 4.20 -6.83
N VAL A 104 8.19 5.44 -6.36
CA VAL A 104 7.32 5.79 -5.24
C VAL A 104 5.87 5.64 -5.69
N PHE A 105 5.11 4.81 -4.97
CA PHE A 105 3.69 4.58 -5.20
C PHE A 105 2.84 5.68 -4.54
N SER A 106 1.94 6.29 -5.32
CA SER A 106 1.03 7.31 -4.80
C SER A 106 -0.23 6.69 -4.19
N LEU A 107 -0.46 6.98 -2.91
CA LEU A 107 -1.67 6.58 -2.18
C LEU A 107 -2.97 7.21 -2.72
N GLU A 108 -2.88 8.28 -3.52
CA GLU A 108 -4.08 8.89 -4.14
C GLU A 108 -4.87 7.89 -5.00
N SER A 109 -4.18 6.89 -5.56
CA SER A 109 -4.82 5.81 -6.32
C SER A 109 -5.78 4.96 -5.45
N LEU A 110 -5.49 4.78 -4.17
CA LEU A 110 -6.36 4.05 -3.24
C LEU A 110 -7.62 4.83 -2.86
N LYS A 111 -7.65 6.14 -3.12
CA LYS A 111 -8.83 7.00 -2.91
C LYS A 111 -9.83 6.94 -4.06
N TRP A 112 -9.50 6.25 -5.16
CA TRP A 112 -10.44 6.13 -6.27
C TRP A 112 -11.66 5.32 -5.88
N ARG A 113 -12.82 5.80 -6.31
CA ARG A 113 -14.13 5.21 -6.03
C ARG A 113 -14.84 4.84 -7.32
N ASP A 114 -15.66 3.81 -7.25
CA ASP A 114 -16.62 3.50 -8.29
C ASP A 114 -17.84 4.45 -8.23
N ARG A 115 -18.81 4.25 -9.12
CA ARG A 115 -20.05 5.04 -9.16
C ARG A 115 -20.90 4.92 -7.88
N GLN A 116 -20.69 3.86 -7.10
CA GLN A 116 -21.35 3.64 -5.82
C GLN A 116 -20.57 4.24 -4.65
N GLY A 117 -19.44 4.91 -4.89
CA GLY A 117 -18.59 5.44 -3.83
C GLY A 117 -17.85 4.35 -3.05
N LEU A 118 -17.68 3.14 -3.62
CA LEU A 118 -16.91 2.05 -3.05
C LEU A 118 -15.49 2.03 -3.64
N PRO A 119 -14.48 1.47 -2.96
CA PRO A 119 -13.11 1.45 -3.47
C PRO A 119 -13.00 0.84 -4.87
N ARG A 120 -12.07 1.30 -5.72
CA ARG A 120 -11.75 0.54 -6.95
C ARG A 120 -10.63 -0.46 -6.74
N LEU A 121 -9.80 -0.24 -5.72
CA LEU A 121 -8.63 -1.04 -5.41
C LEU A 121 -8.82 -1.70 -4.04
N ALA A 122 -8.34 -2.93 -3.93
CA ALA A 122 -8.23 -3.69 -2.68
C ALA A 122 -6.75 -3.94 -2.37
N VAL A 123 -6.41 -3.98 -1.07
CA VAL A 123 -5.03 -4.14 -0.60
C VAL A 123 -4.93 -5.44 0.21
N PHE A 124 -4.12 -6.37 -0.26
CA PHE A 124 -3.93 -7.68 0.34
C PHE A 124 -2.55 -7.77 1.00
N SER A 125 -2.46 -8.53 2.08
CA SER A 125 -1.18 -8.88 2.71
C SER A 125 -0.62 -10.14 2.05
N LEU A 126 0.70 -10.34 2.08
CA LEU A 126 1.29 -11.63 1.68
C LEU A 126 0.89 -12.78 2.62
N GLU A 127 0.44 -12.47 3.84
CA GLU A 127 0.04 -13.46 4.84
C GLU A 127 -1.44 -13.84 4.76
N SER A 128 -2.26 -13.02 4.09
CA SER A 128 -3.71 -13.21 4.03
C SER A 128 -4.24 -12.84 2.64
N PRO A 129 -4.94 -13.75 1.95
CA PRO A 129 -5.58 -13.44 0.68
C PRO A 129 -6.81 -12.55 0.85
N ASP A 130 -7.30 -12.35 2.08
CA ASP A 130 -8.49 -11.57 2.36
C ASP A 130 -8.19 -10.09 2.58
N PHE A 131 -9.02 -9.24 1.98
CA PHE A 131 -9.19 -7.83 2.32
C PHE A 131 -10.62 -7.60 2.80
N GLU A 132 -10.80 -6.95 3.94
CA GLU A 132 -12.09 -6.66 4.54
C GLU A 132 -12.14 -5.24 5.12
N LEU A 133 -13.20 -4.50 4.77
CA LEU A 133 -13.63 -3.30 5.47
C LEU A 133 -14.99 -3.58 6.11
N ALA A 134 -15.06 -3.61 7.43
CA ALA A 134 -16.29 -3.98 8.14
C ALA A 134 -16.62 -2.99 9.26
N VAL A 135 -17.92 -2.86 9.54
CA VAL A 135 -18.44 -2.21 10.75
C VAL A 135 -19.30 -3.20 11.50
N VAL A 136 -18.78 -3.64 12.65
CA VAL A 136 -19.37 -4.67 13.49
C VAL A 136 -20.06 -4.01 14.68
N GLY A 137 -21.33 -4.34 14.88
CA GLY A 137 -22.10 -3.86 16.02
C GLY A 137 -21.98 -4.82 17.19
N HIS A 138 -21.36 -4.38 18.28
CA HIS A 138 -21.30 -5.11 19.55
C HIS A 138 -22.37 -4.58 20.51
N ARG A 139 -23.09 -5.48 21.18
CA ARG A 139 -24.02 -5.09 22.25
C ARG A 139 -23.25 -5.10 23.57
N ASP A 140 -23.13 -3.93 24.19
CA ASP A 140 -22.55 -3.80 25.51
C ASP A 140 -23.44 -4.56 26.51
N SER A 141 -22.85 -5.53 27.23
CA SER A 141 -23.58 -6.40 28.14
C SER A 141 -24.15 -5.65 29.35
N TRP A 142 -23.56 -4.51 29.71
CA TRP A 142 -23.95 -3.76 30.90
C TRP A 142 -24.96 -2.65 30.59
N SER A 143 -24.72 -1.88 29.53
CA SER A 143 -25.60 -0.77 29.15
C SER A 143 -26.71 -1.15 28.18
N GLY A 144 -26.65 -2.35 27.58
CA GLY A 144 -27.52 -2.77 26.48
C GLY A 144 -27.33 -1.97 25.19
N ASN A 145 -26.50 -0.92 25.21
CA ASN A 145 -26.24 -0.03 24.08
C ASN A 145 -25.38 -0.72 23.03
N ARG A 146 -25.68 -0.42 21.76
CA ARG A 146 -24.90 -0.95 20.64
C ARG A 146 -23.75 -0.02 20.31
N ARG A 147 -22.51 -0.52 20.45
CA ARG A 147 -21.30 0.16 19.99
C ARG A 147 -20.90 -0.39 18.64
N TRP A 148 -20.43 0.49 17.76
CA TRP A 148 -20.00 0.14 16.40
C TRP A 148 -18.49 0.22 16.32
N LYS A 149 -17.85 -0.88 15.93
CA LYS A 149 -16.40 -0.95 15.75
C LYS A 149 -16.08 -1.11 14.27
N GLN A 150 -15.20 -0.26 13.76
CA GLN A 150 -14.62 -0.41 12.43
C GLN A 150 -13.51 -1.47 12.49
N VAL A 151 -13.50 -2.35 11.50
CA VAL A 151 -12.54 -3.43 11.34
C VAL A 151 -11.96 -3.34 9.93
N VAL A 152 -10.63 -3.41 9.83
CA VAL A 152 -9.90 -3.41 8.56
C VAL A 152 -8.94 -4.59 8.58
N ASN A 153 -9.02 -5.45 7.57
CA ASN A 153 -8.14 -6.59 7.37
C ASN A 153 -7.57 -6.55 5.94
N PRO A 154 -6.27 -6.74 5.69
CA PRO A 154 -5.19 -6.80 6.69
C PRO A 154 -5.09 -5.50 7.48
N LYS A 155 -4.31 -5.51 8.56
CA LYS A 155 -3.96 -4.29 9.28
C LYS A 155 -3.14 -3.39 8.34
N LEU A 156 -3.70 -2.25 7.97
CA LEU A 156 -3.05 -1.32 7.04
C LEU A 156 -2.23 -0.27 7.80
N PRO A 157 -1.08 0.19 7.24
CA PRO A 157 -0.40 1.38 7.71
C PRO A 157 -1.33 2.60 7.69
N GLU A 158 -1.07 3.56 8.58
CA GLU A 158 -1.96 4.71 8.81
C GLU A 158 -2.30 5.48 7.51
N GLY A 159 -1.30 5.67 6.62
CA GLY A 159 -1.50 6.35 5.35
C GLY A 159 -2.48 5.63 4.42
N MET A 160 -2.35 4.30 4.28
CA MET A 160 -3.29 3.49 3.51
C MET A 160 -4.67 3.47 4.17
N MET A 161 -4.76 3.28 5.48
CA MET A 161 -6.02 3.29 6.23
C MET A 161 -6.76 4.63 6.07
N ALA A 162 -6.04 5.75 6.09
CA ALA A 162 -6.61 7.08 5.87
C ALA A 162 -7.33 7.20 4.52
N CYS A 163 -6.87 6.46 3.51
CA CYS A 163 -7.50 6.42 2.18
C CYS A 163 -8.84 5.69 2.14
N TYR A 164 -9.27 5.02 3.22
CA TYR A 164 -10.56 4.30 3.30
C TYR A 164 -11.52 4.85 4.35
N LYS A 165 -11.20 5.98 5.00
CA LYS A 165 -12.01 6.58 6.08
C LYS A 165 -13.43 6.94 5.64
N ASP A 166 -13.58 7.48 4.43
CA ASP A 166 -14.86 7.81 3.80
C ASP A 166 -15.75 6.57 3.60
N VAL A 167 -15.15 5.47 3.11
CA VAL A 167 -15.85 4.20 2.90
C VAL A 167 -16.28 3.60 4.22
N LEU A 168 -15.41 3.59 5.23
CA LEU A 168 -15.75 3.15 6.59
C LEU A 168 -16.85 4.00 7.24
N GLY A 169 -16.86 5.31 6.96
CA GLY A 169 -17.94 6.22 7.35
C GLY A 169 -19.29 5.78 6.76
N LYS A 170 -19.31 5.55 5.44
CA LYS A 170 -20.50 5.06 4.73
C LYS A 170 -20.98 3.70 5.25
N LEU A 171 -20.08 2.74 5.47
CA LEU A 171 -20.42 1.44 6.05
C LEU A 171 -20.99 1.57 7.47
N SER A 172 -20.50 2.54 8.25
CA SER A 172 -20.99 2.82 9.60
C SER A 172 -22.42 3.35 9.60
N GLU A 173 -22.73 4.29 8.71
CA GLU A 173 -24.09 4.79 8.51
C GLU A 173 -25.05 3.66 8.11
N MET A 174 -24.63 2.82 7.17
CA MET A 174 -25.42 1.66 6.72
C MET A 174 -25.65 0.65 7.85
N ALA A 175 -24.62 0.35 8.65
CA ALA A 175 -24.70 -0.56 9.77
C ALA A 175 -25.66 -0.03 10.85
N LYS A 176 -25.55 1.25 11.20
CA LYS A 176 -26.46 1.94 12.14
C LYS A 176 -27.91 1.88 11.66
N ARG A 177 -28.17 2.22 10.39
CA ARG A 177 -29.52 2.21 9.81
C ARG A 177 -30.14 0.82 9.79
N THR A 178 -29.37 -0.19 9.41
CA THR A 178 -29.87 -1.57 9.28
C THR A 178 -29.84 -2.34 10.60
N LYS A 179 -29.17 -1.82 11.63
CA LYS A 179 -28.87 -2.52 12.89
C LYS A 179 -28.20 -3.88 12.62
N LYS A 180 -27.37 -3.99 11.58
CA LYS A 180 -26.66 -5.21 11.18
C LYS A 180 -25.19 -4.91 10.89
N THR A 181 -24.35 -5.94 10.96
CA THR A 181 -22.97 -5.86 10.50
C THR A 181 -22.96 -5.59 9.01
N THR A 182 -22.18 -4.59 8.59
CA THR A 182 -21.98 -4.27 7.17
C THR A 182 -20.51 -4.47 6.86
N ARG A 183 -20.19 -5.23 5.81
CA ARG A 183 -18.81 -5.52 5.41
C ARG A 183 -18.66 -5.51 3.90
N LEU A 184 -17.47 -5.11 3.46
CA LEU A 184 -16.96 -5.25 2.11
C LEU A 184 -15.80 -6.23 2.19
N ARG A 185 -15.87 -7.34 1.45
CA ARG A 185 -14.80 -8.34 1.43
C ARG A 185 -14.33 -8.56 0.01
N ALA A 186 -13.02 -8.64 -0.16
CA ALA A 186 -12.40 -9.15 -1.36
C ALA A 186 -11.40 -10.25 -1.01
N GLN A 187 -11.19 -11.20 -1.93
CA GLN A 187 -10.21 -12.27 -1.76
C GLN A 187 -9.33 -12.36 -3.00
N PHE A 188 -8.02 -12.22 -2.82
CA PHE A 188 -7.05 -12.40 -3.89
C PHE A 188 -6.97 -13.88 -4.29
N GLY A 189 -7.44 -14.18 -5.51
CA GLY A 189 -7.53 -15.55 -6.05
C GLY A 189 -6.53 -15.88 -7.15
N ALA A 190 -5.54 -15.02 -7.39
CA ALA A 190 -4.57 -15.18 -8.47
C ALA A 190 -3.25 -15.80 -7.99
N LEU A 191 -2.56 -16.49 -8.90
CA LEU A 191 -1.19 -16.96 -8.65
C LEU A 191 -0.18 -15.85 -8.91
N ILE A 192 0.75 -15.68 -7.98
CA ILE A 192 1.92 -14.80 -8.17
C ILE A 192 2.97 -15.58 -8.98
N PRO A 193 3.44 -15.08 -10.14
CA PRO A 193 4.45 -15.74 -10.94
C PRO A 193 5.76 -15.97 -10.15
N PRO A 194 6.51 -17.07 -10.40
CA PRO A 194 7.76 -17.37 -9.69
C PRO A 194 8.78 -16.22 -9.72
N VAL A 195 8.96 -15.57 -10.86
CA VAL A 195 9.85 -14.41 -11.04
C VAL A 195 9.49 -13.25 -10.10
N ILE A 196 8.20 -13.06 -9.81
CA ILE A 196 7.73 -12.02 -8.90
C ILE A 196 7.92 -12.44 -7.44
N LYS A 197 7.71 -13.72 -7.12
CA LYS A 197 8.01 -14.28 -5.79
C LYS A 197 9.49 -14.13 -5.46
N GLU A 198 10.38 -14.41 -6.40
CA GLU A 198 11.82 -14.22 -6.25
C GLU A 198 12.17 -12.76 -5.95
N LYS A 199 11.61 -11.81 -6.71
CA LYS A 199 11.77 -10.38 -6.44
C LYS A 199 11.29 -9.99 -5.05
N ILE A 200 10.13 -10.49 -4.61
CA ILE A 200 9.59 -10.25 -3.26
C ILE A 200 10.56 -10.76 -2.19
N VAL A 201 11.09 -11.98 -2.37
CA VAL A 201 12.04 -12.59 -1.42
C VAL A 201 13.33 -11.77 -1.33
N GLN A 202 13.89 -11.33 -2.46
CA GLN A 202 15.12 -10.55 -2.50
C GLN A 202 15.04 -9.22 -1.74
N VAL A 203 13.86 -8.60 -1.73
CA VAL A 203 13.67 -7.26 -1.16
C VAL A 203 12.95 -7.27 0.19
N ARG A 204 12.56 -8.45 0.68
CA ARG A 204 11.68 -8.61 1.85
C ARG A 204 12.22 -7.85 3.07
N ASP A 205 13.52 -7.96 3.32
CA ASP A 205 14.16 -7.38 4.51
C ASP A 205 14.33 -5.85 4.41
N GLU A 206 14.08 -5.26 3.24
CA GLU A 206 14.10 -3.81 3.04
C GLU A 206 12.77 -3.14 3.40
N PHE A 207 11.68 -3.92 3.48
CA PHE A 207 10.34 -3.44 3.74
C PHE A 207 9.81 -3.99 5.06
N LYS A 208 9.07 -3.17 5.80
CA LYS A 208 8.35 -3.63 7.00
C LYS A 208 7.22 -4.57 6.63
N GLU A 209 6.49 -4.20 5.58
CA GLU A 209 5.33 -4.94 5.08
C GLU A 209 5.31 -4.85 3.55
N ILE A 210 4.88 -5.93 2.89
CA ILE A 210 4.66 -5.97 1.45
C ILE A 210 3.18 -6.29 1.21
N PHE A 211 2.57 -5.54 0.30
CA PHE A 211 1.17 -5.64 -0.06
C PHE A 211 1.00 -5.97 -1.53
N ILE A 212 -0.13 -6.58 -1.85
CA ILE A 212 -0.61 -6.71 -3.22
C ILE A 212 -1.80 -5.75 -3.38
N VAL A 213 -1.76 -4.91 -4.41
CA VAL A 213 -2.89 -4.05 -4.77
C VAL A 213 -3.47 -4.54 -6.07
N ALA A 214 -4.75 -4.90 -6.03
CA ALA A 214 -5.48 -5.38 -7.21
C ALA A 214 -6.82 -4.65 -7.35
N GLU A 215 -7.37 -4.68 -8.56
CA GLU A 215 -8.69 -4.12 -8.81
C GLU A 215 -9.79 -5.00 -8.20
N ALA A 216 -10.70 -4.38 -7.44
CA ALA A 216 -11.90 -5.05 -7.00
C ALA A 216 -12.95 -4.96 -8.12
N PRO A 217 -13.48 -6.09 -8.65
CA PRO A 217 -14.32 -6.06 -9.85
C PRO A 217 -15.65 -5.39 -9.59
N ARG A 218 -16.29 -5.80 -8.49
CA ARG A 218 -17.57 -5.32 -8.02
C ARG A 218 -17.68 -5.67 -6.55
N TRP A 219 -17.92 -4.66 -5.74
CA TRP A 219 -18.23 -4.89 -4.35
C TRP A 219 -19.69 -5.31 -4.19
N ASP A 220 -19.89 -6.37 -3.43
CA ASP A 220 -21.19 -6.73 -2.89
C ASP A 220 -21.05 -6.79 -1.36
N LEU A 221 -22.05 -6.29 -0.66
CA LEU A 221 -22.08 -6.33 0.81
C LEU A 221 -22.35 -7.74 1.34
N LYS A 222 -22.88 -8.62 0.50
CA LYS A 222 -23.23 -10.00 0.83
C LYS A 222 -22.23 -11.02 0.27
N GLN A 223 -21.48 -10.67 -0.77
CA GLN A 223 -20.58 -11.59 -1.46
C GLN A 223 -19.13 -11.10 -1.40
N THR A 224 -18.21 -12.06 -1.35
CA THR A 224 -16.77 -11.77 -1.46
C THR A 224 -16.44 -11.43 -2.90
N ALA A 225 -15.88 -10.25 -3.13
CA ALA A 225 -15.39 -9.85 -4.44
C ALA A 225 -14.07 -10.58 -4.74
N ILE A 226 -13.98 -11.29 -5.87
CA ILE A 226 -12.73 -11.92 -6.30
C ILE A 226 -12.13 -11.04 -7.41
N PRO A 227 -10.98 -10.36 -7.21
CA PRO A 227 -10.28 -9.61 -8.25
C PRO A 227 -10.21 -10.40 -9.54
N ARG A 228 -10.47 -9.71 -10.66
CA ARG A 228 -10.42 -10.39 -11.95
C ARG A 228 -8.95 -10.68 -12.29
N PRO A 229 -8.66 -11.89 -12.80
CA PRO A 229 -7.30 -12.26 -13.16
C PRO A 229 -6.80 -11.52 -14.40
N ASP A 230 -7.69 -10.95 -15.23
CA ASP A 230 -7.34 -10.21 -16.46
C ASP A 230 -6.72 -8.82 -16.22
N LYS A 231 -6.34 -8.50 -14.97
CA LYS A 231 -5.82 -7.19 -14.60
C LYS A 231 -4.56 -7.31 -13.77
N ASP A 232 -3.50 -6.65 -14.26
CA ASP A 232 -2.17 -6.65 -13.65
C ASP A 232 -2.23 -6.21 -12.18
N PRO A 233 -1.93 -7.04 -11.16
CA PRO A 233 -1.79 -6.57 -9.79
C PRO A 233 -0.45 -5.85 -9.58
N LEU A 234 -0.39 -5.01 -8.54
CA LEU A 234 0.84 -4.34 -8.10
C LEU A 234 1.35 -4.95 -6.82
N VAL A 235 2.67 -5.13 -6.71
CA VAL A 235 3.36 -5.45 -5.47
C VAL A 235 3.98 -4.18 -4.92
N ILE A 236 3.59 -3.82 -3.70
CA ILE A 236 4.00 -2.57 -3.05
C ILE A 236 4.71 -2.88 -1.73
N GLY A 237 5.92 -2.36 -1.55
CA GLY A 237 6.64 -2.40 -0.28
C GLY A 237 6.41 -1.15 0.55
N TYR A 238 6.21 -1.31 1.86
CA TYR A 238 6.15 -0.23 2.84
C TYR A 238 7.39 -0.26 3.73
N ASP A 239 8.22 0.78 3.69
CA ASP A 239 9.47 0.86 4.46
C ASP A 239 9.28 1.45 5.88
N GLY A 240 8.03 1.79 6.26
CA GLY A 240 7.72 2.54 7.48
C GLY A 240 7.44 4.02 7.26
N VAL A 241 7.68 4.53 6.05
CA VAL A 241 7.55 5.94 5.67
C VAL A 241 6.83 6.07 4.32
N ASN A 242 7.43 5.49 3.29
CA ASN A 242 7.06 5.58 1.89
C ASN A 242 6.53 4.23 1.38
N TYR A 243 5.86 4.28 0.24
CA TYR A 243 5.34 3.11 -0.45
C TYR A 243 6.04 3.00 -1.80
N TRP A 244 6.54 1.81 -2.12
CA TRP A 244 7.42 1.59 -3.25
C TRP A 244 6.82 0.51 -4.15
N LEU A 245 6.72 0.79 -5.45
CA LEU A 245 6.30 -0.18 -6.44
C LEU A 245 7.47 -1.13 -6.72
N ILE A 246 7.36 -2.37 -6.22
CA ILE A 246 8.35 -3.44 -6.41
C ILE A 246 8.18 -4.05 -7.80
N ALA A 247 6.95 -4.42 -8.16
CA ALA A 247 6.63 -5.01 -9.44
C ALA A 247 5.16 -4.80 -9.81
N ALA A 248 4.90 -4.75 -11.12
CA ALA A 248 3.60 -5.05 -11.70
C ALA A 248 3.72 -6.40 -12.40
N PHE A 249 2.67 -7.21 -12.36
CA PHE A 249 2.68 -8.52 -12.99
C PHE A 249 1.31 -8.86 -13.55
N ASP A 250 1.27 -9.72 -14.56
CA ASP A 250 0.02 -10.26 -15.07
C ASP A 250 -0.35 -11.50 -14.24
N SER A 251 -1.60 -11.54 -13.75
CA SER A 251 -2.08 -12.66 -12.96
C SER A 251 -2.66 -13.73 -13.86
N THR A 252 -2.00 -14.87 -13.95
CA THR A 252 -2.62 -16.05 -14.56
C THR A 252 -3.64 -16.64 -13.58
N PRO A 253 -4.91 -16.88 -13.98
CA PRO A 253 -5.85 -17.66 -13.19
C PRO A 253 -5.27 -19.03 -12.85
N LEU A 254 -5.62 -19.57 -11.68
CA LEU A 254 -5.13 -20.89 -11.25
C LEU A 254 -5.50 -21.98 -12.27
N GLU A 255 -6.70 -21.89 -12.85
CA GLU A 255 -7.23 -22.85 -13.81
C GLU A 255 -6.37 -22.90 -15.09
N GLU A 256 -5.96 -21.74 -15.59
CA GLU A 256 -5.09 -21.66 -16.77
C GLU A 256 -3.69 -22.18 -16.47
N TYR A 257 -3.16 -21.90 -15.28
CA TYR A 257 -1.87 -22.41 -14.85
C TYR A 257 -1.86 -23.95 -14.76
N ILE A 258 -2.91 -24.54 -14.16
CA ILE A 258 -3.08 -25.99 -14.07
C ILE A 258 -3.22 -26.59 -15.48
N ALA A 259 -4.02 -25.96 -16.36
CA ALA A 259 -4.19 -26.42 -17.73
C ALA A 259 -2.88 -26.38 -18.54
N ALA A 260 -2.05 -25.35 -18.35
CA ALA A 260 -0.73 -25.26 -18.99
C ALA A 260 0.22 -26.36 -18.48
N ALA A 261 0.29 -26.58 -17.16
CA ALA A 261 1.13 -27.62 -16.57
C ALA A 261 0.76 -29.04 -17.04
N HIS A 262 -0.53 -29.31 -17.25
CA HIS A 262 -0.99 -30.58 -17.82
C HIS A 262 -0.59 -30.75 -19.31
N ARG A 263 -0.58 -29.67 -20.10
CA ARG A 263 -0.11 -29.75 -21.50
C ARG A 263 1.39 -30.04 -21.59
N ASP A 264 2.19 -29.39 -20.75
CA ASP A 264 3.64 -29.55 -20.75
C ASP A 264 4.07 -30.95 -20.29
N SER A 265 3.36 -31.54 -19.33
CA SER A 265 3.58 -32.93 -18.89
C SER A 265 3.14 -33.94 -19.96
N ALA A 266 2.05 -33.68 -20.68
CA ALA A 266 1.61 -34.52 -21.80
C ALA A 266 2.58 -34.50 -23.00
N GLN A 267 3.21 -33.36 -23.29
CA GLN A 267 4.21 -33.27 -24.37
C GLN A 267 5.51 -34.01 -24.04
N LYS A 268 5.95 -34.00 -22.78
CA LYS A 268 7.13 -34.76 -22.33
C LYS A 268 6.94 -36.28 -22.40
N HIS A 269 5.69 -36.76 -22.38
CA HIS A 269 5.36 -38.17 -22.44
C HIS A 269 4.96 -38.70 -23.82
N LYS A 270 5.10 -37.92 -24.91
CA LYS A 270 4.98 -38.51 -26.25
C LYS A 270 6.13 -39.52 -26.42
N PRO A 271 5.86 -40.83 -26.49
CA PRO A 271 6.92 -41.81 -26.73
C PRO A 271 7.58 -41.43 -28.05
N LYS A 272 8.92 -41.35 -28.06
CA LYS A 272 9.66 -41.30 -29.32
C LYS A 272 9.25 -42.55 -30.08
N LEU A 273 8.40 -42.40 -31.08
CA LEU A 273 8.17 -43.42 -32.09
C LEU A 273 9.55 -43.67 -32.70
N ILE A 274 10.16 -44.77 -32.28
CA ILE A 274 11.36 -45.30 -32.89
C ILE A 274 10.89 -45.73 -34.28
N THR A 275 11.07 -44.85 -35.26
CA THR A 275 10.99 -45.22 -36.66
C THR A 275 12.09 -46.24 -36.90
N GLN A 276 11.71 -47.52 -36.92
CA GLN A 276 12.56 -48.57 -37.47
C GLN A 276 12.70 -48.26 -38.96
N GLY A 277 13.91 -47.87 -39.36
CA GLY A 277 14.29 -47.78 -40.77
C GLY A 277 14.49 -49.19 -41.31
N GLU A 278 13.77 -49.51 -42.38
CA GLU A 278 14.14 -50.53 -43.35
C GLU A 278 15.09 -49.93 -44.40
#